data_AF-A0A925E3F3-F1
#
_entry.id   AF-A0A925E3F3-F1
#
_cell.length_a   1.000
_cell.length_b   1.000
_cell.length_c   1.000
_cell.angle_alpha   90.00
_cell.angle_beta   90.00
_cell.angle_gamma   90.00
#
_symmetry.space_group_name_H-M   'P 1'
#
loop_
_entity.id
_entity.type
_entity.pdbx_description
1 polymer ?
#
loop_
_entity_poly.entity_id
_entity_poly.type
_entity_poly.pdbx_seq_one_letter_code
_entity_poly.pdbx_strand_id
1 'polypeptide(L)'
;MAAGVQLTLLKVEVIMLIQERVDIALNNENACLELGELVNTLSCEGYSKIEIHRFFLNFHLFLRENNREQHEDLVAECVLDRLVGFCSPHYRLLPQQPDMK
;
A
#
# COMPACT_ATOMS: atom_id res chain seq x y z
N MET A 1 -9.87 -33.25 0.10
CA MET A 1 -9.62 -32.02 0.89
C MET A 1 -8.29 -31.43 0.42
N ALA A 2 -8.28 -30.59 -0.62
CA ALA A 2 -7.06 -30.03 -1.21
C ALA A 2 -7.27 -28.58 -1.71
N ALA A 3 -8.21 -27.83 -1.12
CA ALA A 3 -8.48 -26.45 -1.50
C ALA A 3 -7.72 -25.41 -0.65
N GLY A 4 -7.07 -25.85 0.45
CA GLY A 4 -6.42 -24.95 1.41
C GLY A 4 -5.02 -24.47 1.01
N VAL A 5 -4.29 -25.23 0.18
CA VAL A 5 -2.89 -24.92 -0.17
C VAL A 5 -2.80 -23.96 -1.36
N GLN A 6 -3.72 -24.05 -2.32
CA GLN A 6 -3.74 -23.19 -3.50
C GLN A 6 -4.07 -21.72 -3.18
N LEU A 7 -4.96 -21.48 -2.19
CA LEU A 7 -5.35 -20.12 -1.78
C LEU A 7 -4.23 -19.37 -1.04
N THR A 8 -3.32 -20.08 -0.36
CA THR A 8 -2.17 -19.48 0.32
C THR A 8 -1.06 -19.10 -0.66
N LEU A 9 -0.83 -19.88 -1.72
CA LEU A 9 0.21 -19.60 -2.71
C LEU A 9 -0.13 -18.37 -3.56
N LEU A 10 -1.36 -18.27 -4.07
CA LEU A 10 -1.85 -17.10 -4.80
C LEU A 10 -1.72 -15.81 -3.99
N LYS A 11 -1.96 -15.86 -2.67
CA LYS A 11 -1.77 -14.71 -1.79
C LYS A 11 -0.31 -14.32 -1.63
N VAL A 12 0.61 -15.28 -1.56
CA VAL A 12 2.05 -15.01 -1.40
C VAL A 12 2.63 -14.41 -2.68
N GLU A 13 2.27 -14.92 -3.85
CA GLU A 13 2.71 -14.38 -5.14
C GLU A 13 2.25 -12.93 -5.33
N VAL A 14 1.00 -12.63 -4.99
CA VAL A 14 0.45 -11.27 -5.05
C VAL A 14 1.15 -10.35 -4.06
N ILE A 15 1.43 -10.81 -2.83
CA ILE A 15 2.15 -10.00 -1.84
C ILE A 15 3.56 -9.67 -2.34
N MET A 16 4.30 -10.64 -2.88
CA MET A 16 5.63 -10.40 -3.44
C MET A 16 5.60 -9.42 -4.62
N LEU A 17 4.63 -9.57 -5.52
CA LEU A 17 4.47 -8.66 -6.67
C LEU A 17 4.15 -7.23 -6.22
N ILE A 18 3.28 -7.05 -5.23
CA ILE A 18 2.98 -5.71 -4.70
C ILE A 18 4.22 -5.15 -3.99
N GLN A 19 4.96 -5.95 -3.22
CA GLN A 19 6.20 -5.49 -2.57
C GLN A 19 7.24 -5.02 -3.59
N GLU A 20 7.43 -5.75 -4.69
CA GLU A 20 8.33 -5.34 -5.78
C GLU A 20 7.88 -4.02 -6.42
N ARG A 21 6.58 -3.88 -6.69
CA ARG A 21 6.01 -2.64 -7.23
C ARG A 21 6.17 -1.47 -6.26
N VAL A 22 6.02 -1.70 -4.96
CA VAL A 22 6.27 -0.67 -3.93
C VAL A 22 7.75 -0.29 -3.90
N ASP A 23 8.67 -1.25 -3.98
CA ASP A 23 10.12 -0.96 -4.00
C ASP A 23 10.53 -0.16 -5.24
N ILE A 24 9.98 -0.51 -6.42
CA ILE A 24 10.19 0.26 -7.66
C ILE A 24 9.66 1.69 -7.51
N ALA A 25 8.42 1.83 -7.01
CA ALA A 25 7.81 3.14 -6.78
C ALA A 25 8.64 4.00 -5.81
N LEU A 26 9.18 3.37 -4.77
CA LEU A 26 10.00 4.01 -3.74
C LEU A 26 11.36 4.51 -4.25
N ASN A 27 11.94 3.85 -5.25
CA ASN A 27 13.20 4.28 -5.87
C ASN A 27 12.99 5.33 -6.99
N ASN A 28 11.74 5.73 -7.26
CA ASN A 28 11.41 6.76 -8.25
C ASN A 28 11.57 8.17 -7.66
N GLU A 29 12.02 9.12 -8.47
CA GLU A 29 12.11 10.55 -8.13
C GLU A 29 10.74 11.13 -7.70
N ASN A 30 9.63 10.54 -8.17
CA ASN A 30 8.26 10.89 -7.84
C ASN A 30 7.57 9.81 -7.00
N ALA A 31 8.25 9.23 -6.00
CA ALA A 31 7.75 8.10 -5.21
C ALA A 31 6.31 8.28 -4.70
N CYS A 32 5.94 9.47 -4.21
CA CYS A 32 4.57 9.72 -3.74
C CYS A 32 3.49 9.57 -4.84
N LEU A 33 3.81 9.90 -6.09
CA LEU A 33 2.87 9.80 -7.21
C LEU A 33 2.69 8.33 -7.59
N GLU A 34 3.80 7.61 -7.77
CA GLU A 34 3.82 6.19 -8.12
C GLU A 34 3.11 5.33 -7.06
N LEU A 35 3.35 5.61 -5.77
CA LEU A 35 2.66 4.94 -4.66
C LEU A 35 1.15 5.23 -4.68
N GLY A 36 0.75 6.45 -5.03
CA GLY A 36 -0.66 6.82 -5.19
C GLY A 36 -1.33 6.09 -6.37
N GLU A 37 -0.63 5.96 -7.50
CA GLU A 37 -1.10 5.17 -8.64
C GLU A 37 -1.20 3.68 -8.31
N LEU A 38 -0.27 3.15 -7.53
CA LEU A 38 -0.33 1.77 -7.03
C LEU A 38 -1.57 1.55 -6.16
N VAL A 39 -1.86 2.47 -5.24
CA VAL A 39 -3.08 2.44 -4.40
C VAL A 39 -4.34 2.46 -5.27
N ASN A 40 -4.39 3.33 -6.30
CA ASN A 40 -5.50 3.35 -7.25
C ASN A 40 -5.62 2.03 -8.03
N THR A 41 -4.50 1.45 -8.46
CA THR A 41 -4.47 0.17 -9.17
C THR A 41 -5.05 -0.94 -8.29
N LEU A 42 -4.62 -1.03 -7.03
CA LEU A 42 -5.16 -1.99 -6.06
C LEU A 42 -6.67 -1.77 -5.84
N SER A 43 -7.12 -0.52 -5.75
CA SER A 43 -8.56 -0.25 -5.65
C SER A 43 -9.32 -0.70 -6.89
N CYS A 44 -8.76 -0.54 -8.09
CA CYS A 44 -9.35 -1.01 -9.35
C CYS A 44 -9.36 -2.54 -9.47
N GLU A 45 -8.38 -3.22 -8.88
CA GLU A 45 -8.32 -4.68 -8.76
C GLU A 45 -9.35 -5.23 -7.74
N GLY A 46 -10.03 -4.36 -7.00
CA GLY A 46 -11.12 -4.71 -6.09
C GLY A 46 -10.74 -4.71 -4.61
N TYR A 47 -9.51 -4.31 -4.25
CA TYR A 47 -9.12 -4.18 -2.85
C TYR A 47 -9.82 -2.99 -2.20
N SER A 48 -10.32 -3.19 -0.98
CA SER A 48 -10.90 -2.10 -0.19
C SER A 48 -9.84 -1.17 0.39
N LYS A 49 -10.21 0.09 0.68
CA LYS A 49 -9.38 1.06 1.41
C LYS A 49 -8.73 0.46 2.67
N ILE A 50 -9.47 -0.39 3.38
CA ILE A 50 -9.02 -1.05 4.60
C ILE A 50 -7.94 -2.09 4.33
N GLU A 51 -8.13 -2.92 3.31
CA GLU A 51 -7.15 -3.93 2.91
C GLU A 51 -5.86 -3.28 2.41
N ILE A 52 -5.99 -2.24 1.57
CA ILE A 52 -4.85 -1.46 1.07
C ILE A 52 -4.08 -0.84 2.22
N HIS A 53 -4.76 -0.14 3.14
CA HIS A 53 -4.11 0.45 4.30
C HIS A 53 -3.40 -0.61 5.17
N ARG A 54 -4.03 -1.75 5.45
CA ARG A 54 -3.40 -2.83 6.24
C ARG A 54 -2.16 -3.38 5.53
N PHE A 55 -2.20 -3.49 4.20
CA PHE A 55 -1.04 -3.91 3.41
C PHE A 55 0.13 -2.91 3.55
N PHE A 56 -0.12 -1.63 3.33
CA PHE A 56 0.90 -0.59 3.44
C PHE A 56 1.40 -0.40 4.88
N LEU A 57 0.55 -0.59 5.89
CA LEU A 57 0.95 -0.57 7.29
C LEU A 57 1.90 -1.72 7.63
N ASN A 58 1.58 -2.94 7.18
CA ASN A 58 2.47 -4.08 7.36
C ASN A 58 3.81 -3.86 6.63
N PHE A 59 3.77 -3.26 5.44
CA PHE A 59 4.99 -2.93 4.70
C PHE A 59 5.82 -1.85 5.39
N HIS A 60 5.19 -0.82 5.94
CA HIS A 60 5.84 0.21 6.76
C HIS A 60 6.54 -0.41 7.98
N LEU A 61 5.88 -1.33 8.70
CA LEU A 61 6.50 -2.08 9.80
C LEU A 61 7.69 -2.93 9.34
N PHE A 62 7.57 -3.60 8.19
CA PHE A 62 8.67 -4.36 7.60
C PHE A 62 9.87 -3.47 7.25
N LEU A 63 9.65 -2.29 6.67
CA LEU A 63 10.72 -1.33 6.36
C LEU A 63 11.44 -0.87 7.64
N ARG A 64 10.67 -0.60 8.71
CA ARG A 64 11.22 -0.26 10.03
C ARG A 64 12.11 -1.37 10.58
N GLU A 65 11.64 -2.62 10.54
CA GLU A 65 12.43 -3.77 11.02
C GLU A 65 13.72 -3.99 10.20
N ASN A 66 13.75 -3.55 8.94
CA ASN A 66 14.91 -3.64 8.06
C ASN A 66 15.77 -2.34 8.03
N ASN A 67 15.52 -1.38 8.92
CA ASN A 67 16.22 -0.09 9.00
C ASN A 67 16.20 0.71 7.68
N ARG A 68 15.09 0.66 6.93
CA ARG A 68 14.88 1.45 5.70
C ARG A 68 14.08 2.72 6.00
N GLU A 69 14.54 3.54 6.94
CA GLU A 69 13.82 4.70 7.50
C GLU A 69 13.30 5.67 6.41
N GLN A 70 14.13 6.03 5.42
CA GLN A 70 13.70 6.93 4.33
C GLN A 70 12.51 6.40 3.53
N HIS A 71 12.46 5.08 3.33
CA HIS A 71 11.37 4.43 2.62
C HIS A 71 10.13 4.30 3.51
N GLU A 72 10.35 4.08 4.80
CA GLU A 72 9.30 4.01 5.82
C GLU A 72 8.52 5.34 5.88
N ASP A 73 9.24 6.46 5.95
CA ASP A 73 8.67 7.82 5.97
C ASP A 73 7.86 8.09 4.70
N LEU A 74 8.40 7.75 3.52
CA LEU A 74 7.69 7.89 2.25
C LEU A 74 6.38 7.10 2.23
N VAL A 75 6.36 5.87 2.73
CA VAL A 75 5.10 5.09 2.81
C VAL A 75 4.11 5.72 3.78
N ALA A 76 4.57 6.24 4.91
CA ALA A 76 3.70 6.91 5.88
C ALA A 76 3.08 8.18 5.28
N GLU A 77 3.89 9.10 4.76
CA GLU A 77 3.43 10.40 4.26
C GLU A 77 2.69 10.31 2.93
N CYS A 78 3.17 9.47 1.99
CA CYS A 78 2.60 9.39 0.66
C CYS A 78 1.37 8.49 0.58
N VAL A 79 1.21 7.52 1.51
CA VAL A 79 0.13 6.52 1.43
C VAL A 79 -0.75 6.53 2.67
N LEU A 80 -0.19 6.24 3.85
CA LEU A 80 -0.99 6.06 5.07
C LEU A 80 -1.75 7.34 5.44
N ASP A 81 -1.06 8.48 5.50
CA ASP A 81 -1.68 9.77 5.81
C ASP A 81 -2.74 10.19 4.79
N ARG A 82 -2.47 9.95 3.50
CA ARG A 82 -3.38 10.28 2.40
C ARG A 82 -4.60 9.37 2.34
N LEU A 83 -4.48 8.12 2.78
CA LEU A 83 -5.60 7.18 2.90
C LEU A 83 -6.50 7.54 4.08
N VAL A 84 -5.94 7.82 5.26
CA VAL A 84 -6.72 8.21 6.44
C VAL A 84 -7.32 9.63 6.26
N GLY A 85 -6.76 10.42 5.35
CA GLY A 85 -7.23 11.77 5.05
C GLY A 85 -6.83 12.77 6.14
N PHE A 86 -5.71 12.51 6.82
CA PHE A 86 -5.09 13.44 7.74
C PHE A 86 -4.39 14.57 6.96
N CYS A 87 -3.88 14.27 5.75
CA CYS A 87 -3.43 15.27 4.79
C CYS A 87 -4.60 16.06 4.16
N SER A 88 -4.33 17.30 3.77
CA SER A 88 -5.25 18.21 3.07
C SER A 88 -6.16 17.47 2.08
N PRO A 89 -7.48 17.78 2.03
CA PRO A 89 -8.47 17.01 1.27
C PRO A 89 -8.16 16.87 -0.22
N HIS A 90 -7.35 17.76 -0.79
CA HIS A 90 -6.87 17.70 -2.18
C HIS A 90 -5.85 16.59 -2.46
N TYR A 91 -5.22 16.01 -1.44
CA TYR A 91 -4.23 14.93 -1.57
C TYR A 91 -4.77 13.58 -1.07
N ARG A 92 -6.07 13.49 -0.81
CA ARG A 92 -6.70 12.27 -0.29
C ARG A 92 -6.68 11.17 -1.36
N LEU A 93 -6.20 9.99 -0.98
CA LEU A 93 -6.28 8.79 -1.81
C LEU A 93 -7.64 8.12 -1.60
N LEU A 94 -8.28 7.71 -2.69
CA LEU A 94 -9.58 7.05 -2.72
C LEU A 94 -10.68 7.84 -1.98
N PRO A 95 -10.96 9.12 -2.36
CA PRO A 95 -11.97 9.94 -1.69
C PRO A 95 -13.40 9.41 -1.83
N GLN A 96 -13.63 8.54 -2.82
CA GLN A 96 -14.90 7.85 -3.07
C GLN A 96 -15.19 6.68 -2.11
N GLN A 97 -14.21 6.22 -1.32
CA GLN A 97 -14.42 5.21 -0.29
C GLN A 97 -14.50 5.87 1.09
N PRO A 98 -15.38 5.38 1.99
CA PRO A 98 -15.52 5.96 3.32
C PRO A 98 -14.19 5.89 4.08
N ASP A 99 -13.93 6.92 4.88
CA ASP A 99 -12.77 6.95 5.75
C ASP A 99 -12.85 5.86 6.81
N MET A 100 -11.69 5.41 7.27
CA MET A 100 -11.61 4.49 8.40
C MET A 100 -12.21 5.17 9.63
N LYS A 101 -13.26 4.56 10.20
CA LYS A 101 -13.81 4.93 11.51
C LYS A 101 -13.15 4.10 12.61
#